data_AF-U5H5F1-F1
#
_entry.id   AF-U5H5F1-F1
#
_cell.length_a   1.000
_cell.length_b   1.000
_cell.length_c   1.000
_cell.angle_alpha   90.00
_cell.angle_beta   90.00
_cell.angle_gamma   90.00
#
_symmetry.space_group_name_H-M   'P 1'
#
loop_
_entity.id
_entity.type
_entity.pdbx_description
1 polymer ?
#
loop_
_entity_poly.entity_id
_entity_poly.type
_entity_poly.pdbx_seq_one_letter_code
_entity_poly.pdbx_strand_id
1 'polypeptide(L)'
;MASSYLSTRNYREQGKLVSLADRFVNGGKDMLLSKSWTPLVVIARTTIISMMERIERGQLRVITKEDGIFTFGTPAIFNDEHPNPNKQQEPNPARDEIRAEITVLNDAFWVRMLLLADLGFSEAYMNGDIEVDDLDALFKLFIINRSSLNELSTGFAGKIFSTFNAIVNSRFANSLSNAISNISAHYDISNRMFESFLSADMTYSCAIWGPKEGGVEGDLIHVGDREFPPREDVDELEVAQMRKLRTVIARARISKGDRVLEIGSGWGSFAIEAVRTTGCTVDTLTLSIEQKQLAEARIARAGLSEMITVHLLDYRALPESFDNAFDRVVSIEMIEAVGREFLPAYFEVVNRVLREDRGLAVVQVITMPEARFEDYGKSVDFIQKHIFPGGFLPSVTCLVDSLLQGTKGKLVVEQIENIGPHYARTLREWRRRFEATFEDEIVPALHEAYPELKSRKGIDTFKRKWIYYFVYCETGFSMRALGDHILTFTREVSLFARSATRFSPPT
;
A
#
# COMPACT_ATOMS: atom_id res chain seq x y z
N MET A 1 -22.97 6.79 -16.80
CA MET A 1 -23.36 5.59 -16.01
C MET A 1 -22.20 5.23 -15.12
N ALA A 2 -22.43 5.19 -13.80
CA ALA A 2 -21.45 4.72 -12.81
C ALA A 2 -21.00 3.30 -13.18
N SER A 3 -19.70 3.01 -13.04
CA SER A 3 -19.12 1.71 -13.40
C SER A 3 -19.78 0.59 -12.59
N SER A 4 -20.18 -0.51 -13.24
CA SER A 4 -20.84 -1.65 -12.57
C SER A 4 -19.98 -2.27 -11.47
N TYR A 5 -18.65 -2.12 -11.57
CA TYR A 5 -17.71 -2.54 -10.53
C TYR A 5 -17.93 -1.80 -9.19
N LEU A 6 -18.24 -0.50 -9.24
CA LEU A 6 -18.53 0.34 -8.07
C LEU A 6 -19.88 -0.02 -7.40
N SER A 7 -20.58 -1.04 -7.91
CA SER A 7 -21.84 -1.53 -7.37
C SER A 7 -21.78 -2.98 -6.85
N THR A 8 -20.61 -3.62 -6.94
CA THR A 8 -20.34 -4.96 -6.39
C THR A 8 -20.46 -4.95 -4.86
N ARG A 9 -20.70 -6.14 -4.27
CA ARG A 9 -20.93 -6.30 -2.83
C ARG A 9 -19.80 -5.69 -1.98
N ASN A 10 -18.55 -5.97 -2.33
CA ASN A 10 -17.37 -5.47 -1.59
C ASN A 10 -17.29 -3.93 -1.63
N TYR A 11 -17.66 -3.30 -2.75
CA TYR A 11 -17.67 -1.83 -2.87
C TYR A 11 -18.86 -1.17 -2.13
N ARG A 12 -20.03 -1.83 -2.10
CA ARG A 12 -21.24 -1.31 -1.44
C ARG A 12 -21.14 -1.28 0.08
N GLU A 13 -20.42 -2.22 0.69
CA GLU A 13 -20.21 -2.24 2.14
C GLU A 13 -19.26 -1.11 2.60
N GLN A 14 -18.41 -0.58 1.72
CA GLN A 14 -17.36 0.42 2.02
C GLN A 14 -17.78 1.90 1.93
N GLY A 15 -18.94 2.28 1.32
CA GLY A 15 -19.09 3.64 0.73
C GLY A 15 -20.37 4.46 0.96
N LYS A 16 -21.09 4.35 2.09
CA LYS A 16 -22.43 5.00 2.21
C LYS A 16 -22.46 6.56 2.16
N LEU A 17 -21.40 7.28 2.54
CA LEU A 17 -21.38 8.76 2.57
C LEU A 17 -20.81 9.42 1.30
N VAL A 18 -19.78 8.83 0.68
CA VAL A 18 -19.29 9.22 -0.65
C VAL A 18 -20.40 9.09 -1.69
N SER A 19 -21.37 8.21 -1.46
CA SER A 19 -22.57 8.05 -2.29
C SER A 19 -23.35 9.34 -2.57
N LEU A 20 -23.17 10.42 -1.80
CA LEU A 20 -23.83 11.71 -2.06
C LEU A 20 -23.09 12.55 -3.11
N ALA A 21 -21.75 12.66 -3.01
CA ALA A 21 -20.90 13.28 -4.04
C ALA A 21 -20.88 12.43 -5.31
N ASP A 22 -20.84 11.11 -5.17
CA ASP A 22 -21.01 10.17 -6.27
C ASP A 22 -22.41 10.24 -6.89
N ARG A 23 -23.47 10.50 -6.12
CA ARG A 23 -24.81 10.76 -6.69
C ARG A 23 -24.90 12.12 -7.35
N PHE A 24 -24.18 13.12 -6.84
CA PHE A 24 -24.07 14.43 -7.45
C PHE A 24 -23.37 14.30 -8.81
N VAL A 25 -22.17 13.73 -8.86
CA VAL A 25 -21.36 13.62 -10.08
C VAL A 25 -21.85 12.52 -11.02
N ASN A 26 -22.23 11.34 -10.52
CA ASN A 26 -22.69 10.20 -11.33
C ASN A 26 -24.21 10.14 -11.52
N GLY A 27 -24.97 11.14 -11.06
CA GLY A 27 -26.41 11.35 -11.30
C GLY A 27 -26.69 11.64 -12.77
N GLY A 28 -26.37 10.66 -13.61
CA GLY A 28 -26.31 10.74 -15.05
C GLY A 28 -27.70 10.75 -15.66
N LYS A 29 -28.28 11.95 -15.70
CA LYS A 29 -29.11 12.52 -16.77
C LYS A 29 -29.73 13.81 -16.26
N ASP A 30 -30.30 13.80 -15.05
CA ASP A 30 -31.02 14.95 -14.50
C ASP A 30 -30.11 16.15 -14.17
N MET A 31 -28.84 15.89 -13.81
CA MET A 31 -27.90 16.98 -13.48
C MET A 31 -27.13 17.51 -14.69
N LEU A 32 -26.76 16.65 -15.65
CA LEU A 32 -26.24 17.10 -16.96
C LEU A 32 -27.28 17.95 -17.72
N LEU A 33 -28.57 17.70 -17.47
CA LEU A 33 -29.69 18.51 -17.97
C LEU A 33 -30.02 19.71 -17.05
N SER A 34 -29.35 19.88 -15.91
CA SER A 34 -29.59 20.99 -14.99
C SER A 34 -28.91 22.27 -15.47
N LYS A 35 -29.60 23.41 -15.34
CA LYS A 35 -29.06 24.73 -15.70
C LYS A 35 -27.82 25.15 -14.90
N SER A 36 -27.49 24.44 -13.82
CA SER A 36 -26.37 24.72 -12.91
C SER A 36 -25.08 23.95 -13.23
N TRP A 37 -25.12 22.94 -14.10
CA TRP A 37 -23.93 22.12 -14.40
C TRP A 37 -22.84 22.91 -15.10
N THR A 38 -23.17 23.61 -16.18
CA THR A 38 -22.19 24.39 -16.95
C THR A 38 -21.53 25.50 -16.11
N PRO A 39 -22.26 26.33 -15.34
CA PRO A 39 -21.62 27.30 -14.45
C PRO A 39 -20.70 26.66 -13.41
N LEU A 40 -21.10 25.53 -12.83
CA LEU A 40 -20.27 24.82 -11.84
C LEU A 40 -18.98 24.27 -12.46
N VAL A 41 -19.06 23.68 -13.65
CA VAL A 41 -17.88 23.19 -14.39
C VAL A 41 -16.92 24.34 -14.68
N VAL A 42 -17.41 25.49 -15.13
CA VAL A 42 -16.56 26.67 -15.42
C VAL A 42 -15.86 27.16 -14.16
N ILE A 43 -16.58 27.28 -13.03
CA ILE A 43 -15.99 27.69 -11.74
C ILE A 43 -14.94 26.66 -11.28
N ALA A 44 -15.27 25.37 -11.36
CA ALA A 44 -14.39 24.30 -10.95
C ALA A 44 -13.11 24.28 -11.80
N ARG A 45 -13.24 24.30 -13.13
CA ARG A 45 -12.12 24.36 -14.06
C ARG A 45 -11.22 25.56 -13.78
N THR A 46 -11.80 26.76 -13.66
CA THR A 46 -11.03 27.99 -13.38
C THR A 46 -10.26 27.87 -12.06
N THR A 47 -10.90 27.32 -11.02
CA THR A 47 -10.27 27.13 -9.70
C THR A 47 -9.11 26.14 -9.77
N ILE A 48 -9.32 24.98 -10.40
CA ILE A 48 -8.30 23.94 -10.49
C ILE A 48 -7.12 24.37 -11.37
N ILE A 49 -7.38 25.06 -12.48
CA ILE A 49 -6.33 25.64 -13.33
C ILE A 49 -5.49 26.64 -12.51
N SER A 50 -6.13 27.54 -11.76
CA SER A 50 -5.41 28.50 -10.91
C SER A 50 -4.60 27.82 -9.80
N MET A 51 -5.06 26.67 -9.28
CA MET A 51 -4.25 25.87 -8.36
C MET A 51 -3.00 25.29 -9.04
N MET A 52 -3.13 24.80 -10.28
CA MET A 52 -2.02 24.23 -11.05
C MET A 52 -0.97 25.28 -11.48
N GLU A 53 -1.33 26.56 -11.57
CA GLU A 53 -0.37 27.66 -11.82
C GLU A 53 0.73 27.76 -10.74
N ARG A 54 0.55 27.13 -9.58
CA ARG A 54 1.55 27.06 -8.50
C ARG A 54 2.56 25.92 -8.65
N ILE A 55 2.56 25.20 -9.76
CA ILE A 55 3.59 24.21 -10.05
C ILE A 55 4.89 24.96 -10.34
N GLU A 56 5.84 24.85 -9.43
CA GLU A 56 7.14 25.53 -9.48
C GLU A 56 8.25 24.60 -10.01
N ARG A 57 8.08 23.28 -9.84
CA ARG A 57 9.09 22.27 -10.17
C ARG A 57 8.49 21.20 -11.10
N GLY A 58 9.07 21.00 -12.26
CA GLY A 58 8.51 20.10 -13.29
C GLY A 58 7.39 20.75 -14.10
N GLN A 59 6.98 20.09 -15.18
CA GLN A 59 5.99 20.58 -16.13
C GLN A 59 4.75 19.70 -16.17
N LEU A 60 3.58 20.32 -16.01
CA LEU A 60 2.29 19.68 -16.22
C LEU A 60 1.60 20.28 -17.44
N ARG A 61 1.17 19.44 -18.37
CA ARG A 61 0.27 19.84 -19.47
C ARG A 61 -1.12 19.28 -19.22
N VAL A 62 -2.15 20.11 -19.35
CA VAL A 62 -3.55 19.66 -19.29
C VAL A 62 -4.21 19.95 -20.62
N ILE A 63 -4.54 18.88 -21.34
CA ILE A 63 -5.18 18.94 -22.65
C ILE A 63 -6.69 18.81 -22.47
N THR A 64 -7.42 19.74 -23.03
CA THR A 64 -8.88 19.74 -23.06
C THR A 64 -9.36 19.76 -24.51
N LYS A 65 -10.53 19.17 -24.78
CA LYS A 65 -11.10 19.20 -26.15
C LYS A 65 -11.55 20.59 -26.58
N GLU A 66 -12.00 21.42 -25.64
CA GLU A 66 -12.63 22.71 -25.94
C GLU A 66 -11.67 23.90 -25.76
N ASP A 67 -10.84 23.90 -24.73
CA ASP A 67 -10.01 25.05 -24.35
C ASP A 67 -8.53 24.93 -24.78
N GLY A 68 -8.16 23.83 -25.46
CA GLY A 68 -6.79 23.57 -25.90
C GLY A 68 -5.89 23.05 -24.77
N ILE A 69 -4.65 23.53 -24.73
CA ILE A 69 -3.57 23.00 -23.88
C ILE A 69 -3.16 24.04 -22.85
N PHE A 70 -3.34 23.72 -21.58
CA PHE A 70 -2.77 24.48 -20.46
C PHE A 70 -1.39 23.91 -20.12
N THR A 71 -0.39 24.76 -19.91
CA THR A 71 0.96 24.33 -19.54
C THR A 71 1.38 25.07 -18.26
N PHE A 72 1.78 24.32 -17.25
CA PHE A 72 2.17 24.81 -15.94
C PHE A 72 3.60 24.41 -15.61
N GLY A 73 4.32 25.26 -14.88
CA GLY A 73 5.70 25.04 -14.48
C GLY A 73 6.69 24.98 -15.66
N THR A 74 7.89 24.48 -15.38
CA THR A 74 8.93 24.23 -16.38
C THR A 74 9.51 22.83 -16.16
N PRO A 75 10.00 22.14 -17.21
CA PRO A 75 10.45 20.75 -17.06
C PRO A 75 11.51 20.55 -15.96
N ALA A 76 12.33 21.56 -15.71
CA ALA A 76 13.38 21.52 -14.70
C ALA A 76 12.81 21.36 -13.28
N ILE A 77 13.40 20.43 -12.52
CA ILE A 77 13.03 20.22 -11.11
C ILE A 77 13.88 21.06 -10.14
N PHE A 78 14.91 21.75 -10.62
CA PHE A 78 15.80 22.59 -9.83
C PHE A 78 15.86 24.01 -10.42
N ASN A 79 15.95 25.01 -9.56
CA ASN A 79 16.08 26.43 -9.92
C ASN A 79 16.88 27.17 -8.82
N ASP A 80 16.99 28.51 -8.91
CA ASP A 80 17.74 29.31 -7.92
C ASP A 80 17.17 29.18 -6.49
N GLU A 81 15.86 28.99 -6.35
CA GLU A 81 15.16 28.80 -5.07
C GLU A 81 15.25 27.35 -4.55
N HIS A 82 15.47 26.40 -5.46
CA HIS A 82 15.57 24.96 -5.20
C HIS A 82 16.79 24.37 -5.92
N PRO A 83 18.01 24.66 -5.46
CA PRO A 83 19.22 24.25 -6.16
C PRO A 83 19.41 22.73 -6.12
N ASN A 84 19.99 22.16 -7.18
CA ASN A 84 20.37 20.75 -7.20
C ASN A 84 21.45 20.49 -6.14
N PRO A 85 21.19 19.66 -5.11
CA PRO A 85 22.16 19.40 -4.06
C PRO A 85 23.43 18.70 -4.57
N ASN A 86 23.36 18.03 -5.71
CA ASN A 86 24.47 17.31 -6.32
C ASN A 86 25.27 18.12 -7.34
N LYS A 87 24.93 19.41 -7.57
CA LYS A 87 25.60 20.37 -8.48
C LYS A 87 26.31 19.69 -9.67
N GLN A 88 25.58 18.89 -10.45
CA GLN A 88 26.15 18.28 -11.65
C GLN A 88 26.54 19.39 -12.63
N GLN A 89 27.66 19.22 -13.33
CA GLN A 89 28.20 20.24 -14.23
C GLN A 89 27.30 20.50 -15.45
N GLU A 90 26.44 19.54 -15.82
CA GLU A 90 25.45 19.67 -16.88
C GLU A 90 24.12 19.02 -16.43
N PRO A 91 22.96 19.63 -16.74
CA PRO A 91 21.66 19.02 -16.48
C PRO A 91 21.52 17.71 -17.26
N ASN A 92 21.08 16.64 -16.60
CA ASN A 92 20.70 15.39 -17.24
C ASN A 92 19.17 15.35 -17.36
N PRO A 93 18.58 15.58 -18.55
CA PRO A 93 17.13 15.66 -18.72
C PRO A 93 16.38 14.42 -18.22
N ALA A 94 16.99 13.23 -18.30
CA ALA A 94 16.36 11.98 -17.84
C ALA A 94 16.24 11.88 -16.30
N ARG A 95 16.97 12.71 -15.56
CA ARG A 95 16.99 12.73 -14.08
C ARG A 95 16.56 14.06 -13.48
N ASP A 96 16.74 15.15 -14.23
CA ASP A 96 16.55 16.52 -13.79
C ASP A 96 15.28 17.16 -14.38
N GLU A 97 14.56 16.45 -15.25
CA GLU A 97 13.24 16.87 -15.73
C GLU A 97 12.13 15.92 -15.29
N ILE A 98 10.97 16.50 -14.97
CA ILE A 98 9.72 15.76 -14.75
C ILE A 98 8.65 16.42 -15.62
N ARG A 99 8.01 15.61 -16.47
CA ARG A 99 6.94 16.04 -17.37
C ARG A 99 5.77 15.07 -17.25
N ALA A 100 4.57 15.60 -17.17
CA ALA A 100 3.35 14.80 -17.20
C ALA A 100 2.25 15.52 -17.98
N GLU A 101 1.35 14.75 -18.58
CA GLU A 101 0.22 15.23 -19.37
C GLU A 101 -1.09 14.57 -18.89
N ILE A 102 -2.10 15.40 -18.63
CA ILE A 102 -3.46 14.96 -18.36
C ILE A 102 -4.32 15.32 -19.56
N THR A 103 -4.94 14.34 -20.20
CA THR A 103 -5.97 14.57 -21.22
C THR A 103 -7.36 14.46 -20.59
N VAL A 104 -8.11 15.55 -20.56
CA VAL A 104 -9.47 15.60 -20.02
C VAL A 104 -10.46 15.12 -21.09
N LEU A 105 -11.09 13.98 -20.82
CA LEU A 105 -12.09 13.38 -21.71
C LEU A 105 -13.52 13.77 -21.32
N ASN A 106 -13.75 14.07 -20.04
CA ASN A 106 -15.04 14.42 -19.46
C ASN A 106 -14.90 15.51 -18.38
N ASP A 107 -15.68 16.60 -18.52
CA ASP A 107 -15.66 17.76 -17.61
C ASP A 107 -16.07 17.44 -16.17
N ALA A 108 -16.67 16.28 -15.92
CA ALA A 108 -16.88 15.77 -14.57
C ALA A 108 -15.58 15.75 -13.75
N PHE A 109 -14.42 15.62 -14.40
CA PHE A 109 -13.09 15.75 -13.79
C PHE A 109 -12.94 17.01 -12.95
N TRP A 110 -13.27 18.18 -13.50
CA TRP A 110 -13.08 19.46 -12.83
C TRP A 110 -13.90 19.55 -11.54
N VAL A 111 -15.15 19.10 -11.59
CA VAL A 111 -16.06 19.10 -10.45
C VAL A 111 -15.59 18.09 -9.39
N ARG A 112 -15.11 16.91 -9.80
CA ARG A 112 -14.52 15.92 -8.86
C ARG A 112 -13.31 16.49 -8.13
N MET A 113 -12.38 17.11 -8.87
CA MET A 113 -11.20 17.76 -8.31
C MET A 113 -11.59 18.85 -7.29
N LEU A 114 -12.55 19.71 -7.64
CA LEU A 114 -13.00 20.79 -6.75
C LEU A 114 -13.65 20.27 -5.45
N LEU A 115 -14.36 19.15 -5.51
CA LEU A 115 -15.12 18.65 -4.36
C LEU A 115 -14.35 17.65 -3.50
N LEU A 116 -13.50 16.83 -4.13
CA LEU A 116 -12.88 15.65 -3.51
C LEU A 116 -11.35 15.64 -3.64
N ALA A 117 -10.74 16.69 -4.22
CA ALA A 117 -9.28 16.85 -4.33
C ALA A 117 -8.58 15.59 -4.90
N ASP A 118 -7.64 15.01 -4.15
CA ASP A 118 -6.88 13.81 -4.48
C ASP A 118 -7.78 12.59 -4.75
N LEU A 119 -8.83 12.42 -3.95
CA LEU A 119 -9.80 11.37 -4.17
C LEU A 119 -10.60 11.61 -5.46
N GLY A 120 -10.95 12.87 -5.75
CA GLY A 120 -11.59 13.27 -6.99
C GLY A 120 -10.74 12.96 -8.23
N PHE A 121 -9.43 13.20 -8.13
CA PHE A 121 -8.47 12.83 -9.16
C PHE A 121 -8.48 11.31 -9.43
N SER A 122 -8.34 10.51 -8.37
CA SER A 122 -8.29 9.06 -8.47
C SER A 122 -9.56 8.47 -9.09
N GLU A 123 -10.73 8.99 -8.73
CA GLU A 123 -12.01 8.56 -9.32
C GLU A 123 -12.17 9.00 -10.78
N ALA A 124 -11.71 10.20 -11.13
CA ALA A 124 -11.71 10.65 -12.51
C ALA A 124 -10.84 9.73 -13.38
N TYR A 125 -9.65 9.37 -12.88
CA TYR A 125 -8.79 8.40 -13.55
C TYR A 125 -9.51 7.05 -13.67
N MET A 126 -9.99 6.46 -12.57
CA MET A 126 -10.67 5.15 -12.57
C MET A 126 -11.89 5.08 -13.50
N ASN A 127 -12.66 6.16 -13.59
CA ASN A 127 -13.87 6.22 -14.43
C ASN A 127 -13.59 6.44 -15.91
N GLY A 128 -12.33 6.76 -16.28
CA GLY A 128 -11.95 7.15 -17.64
C GLY A 128 -12.39 8.58 -17.99
N ASP A 129 -12.58 9.44 -16.99
CA ASP A 129 -12.87 10.87 -17.20
C ASP A 129 -11.61 11.63 -17.68
N ILE A 130 -10.43 11.10 -17.36
CA ILE A 130 -9.12 11.59 -17.79
C ILE A 130 -8.22 10.44 -18.26
N GLU A 131 -7.27 10.74 -19.14
CA GLU A 131 -6.09 9.91 -19.40
C GLU A 131 -4.83 10.63 -18.91
N VAL A 132 -3.84 9.85 -18.49
CA VAL A 132 -2.54 10.35 -18.03
C VAL A 132 -1.47 9.58 -18.79
N ASP A 133 -0.48 10.29 -19.35
CA ASP A 133 0.62 9.69 -20.11
C ASP A 133 1.58 8.88 -19.22
N ASP A 134 1.95 9.45 -18.08
CA ASP A 134 2.82 8.85 -17.08
C ASP A 134 2.33 9.22 -15.67
N LEU A 135 1.65 8.26 -15.02
CA LEU A 135 1.16 8.43 -13.66
C LEU A 135 2.29 8.62 -12.63
N ASP A 136 3.45 7.97 -12.82
CA ASP A 136 4.56 8.09 -11.87
C ASP A 136 5.17 9.48 -11.95
N ALA A 137 5.42 9.99 -13.16
CA ALA A 137 5.88 11.36 -13.36
C ALA A 137 4.89 12.38 -12.77
N LEU A 138 3.59 12.16 -12.97
CA LEU A 138 2.55 13.04 -12.42
C LEU A 138 2.55 13.04 -10.89
N PHE A 139 2.62 11.87 -10.25
CA PHE A 139 2.67 11.80 -8.79
C PHE A 139 3.97 12.37 -8.23
N LYS A 140 5.12 12.15 -8.88
CA LYS A 140 6.38 12.80 -8.50
C LYS A 140 6.24 14.31 -8.55
N LEU A 141 5.63 14.85 -9.61
CA LEU A 141 5.33 16.27 -9.76
C LEU A 141 4.47 16.79 -8.59
N PHE A 142 3.40 16.09 -8.22
CA PHE A 142 2.56 16.48 -7.08
C PHE A 142 3.29 16.39 -5.74
N ILE A 143 4.18 15.42 -5.55
CA ILE A 143 4.97 15.29 -4.31
C ILE A 143 5.96 16.45 -4.16
N ILE A 144 6.70 16.80 -5.21
CA ILE A 144 7.73 17.85 -5.13
C ILE A 144 7.14 19.27 -5.01
N ASN A 145 5.90 19.48 -5.46
CA ASN A 145 5.17 20.76 -5.35
C ASN A 145 4.15 20.79 -4.20
N ARG A 146 4.18 19.79 -3.30
CA ARG A 146 3.12 19.60 -2.29
C ARG A 146 2.93 20.83 -1.39
N SER A 147 4.01 21.50 -0.98
CA SER A 147 3.92 22.73 -0.17
C SER A 147 3.13 23.83 -0.89
N SER A 148 3.50 24.11 -2.14
CA SER A 148 2.93 25.19 -2.95
C SER A 148 1.46 24.92 -3.30
N LEU A 149 1.09 23.64 -3.49
CA LEU A 149 -0.29 23.20 -3.72
C LEU A 149 -1.16 23.21 -2.45
N ASN A 150 -0.59 22.94 -1.27
CA ASN A 150 -1.35 22.90 0.00
C ASN A 150 -1.75 24.29 0.52
N GLU A 151 -0.99 25.36 0.24
CA GLU A 151 -1.26 26.70 0.80
C GLU A 151 -2.61 27.32 0.37
N LEU A 152 -3.23 26.83 -0.71
CA LEU A 152 -4.57 27.24 -1.15
C LEU A 152 -5.72 26.58 -0.36
N SER A 153 -5.46 25.54 0.43
CA SER A 153 -6.49 24.86 1.23
C SER A 153 -6.97 25.66 2.45
N THR A 154 -6.57 26.94 2.58
CA THR A 154 -6.97 27.86 3.65
C THR A 154 -8.15 28.79 3.25
N GLY A 155 -8.56 28.79 1.97
CA GLY A 155 -9.68 29.59 1.45
C GLY A 155 -11.08 28.94 1.55
N PHE A 156 -12.06 29.49 0.83
CA PHE A 156 -13.44 28.97 0.75
C PHE A 156 -13.50 27.50 0.26
N ALA A 157 -12.64 27.14 -0.71
CA ALA A 157 -12.49 25.77 -1.17
C ALA A 157 -12.01 24.84 -0.03
N GLY A 158 -11.04 25.27 0.77
CA GLY A 158 -10.57 24.55 1.96
C GLY A 158 -11.64 24.21 2.99
N LYS A 159 -12.60 25.12 3.21
CA LYS A 159 -13.74 24.89 4.12
C LYS A 159 -14.72 23.84 3.56
N ILE A 160 -14.96 23.83 2.26
CA ILE A 160 -15.76 22.79 1.60
C ILE A 160 -15.03 21.45 1.70
N PHE A 161 -13.74 21.39 1.38
CA PHE A 161 -12.91 20.19 1.49
C PHE A 161 -12.89 19.61 2.90
N SER A 162 -12.63 20.43 3.92
CA SER A 162 -12.53 19.98 5.32
C SER A 162 -13.84 19.42 5.89
N THR A 163 -14.99 19.98 5.48
CA THR A 163 -16.32 19.56 5.96
C THR A 163 -16.69 18.19 5.40
N PHE A 164 -16.41 17.94 4.12
CA PHE A 164 -16.65 16.65 3.49
C PHE A 164 -15.68 15.57 4.01
N ASN A 165 -14.40 15.90 4.22
CA ASN A 165 -13.41 14.98 4.79
C ASN A 165 -13.76 14.54 6.22
N ALA A 166 -14.19 15.47 7.08
CA ALA A 166 -14.60 15.16 8.46
C ALA A 166 -15.78 14.16 8.53
N ILE A 167 -16.74 14.28 7.60
CA ILE A 167 -17.89 13.39 7.52
C ILE A 167 -17.47 11.98 7.06
N VAL A 168 -16.54 11.88 6.10
CA VAL A 168 -16.00 10.61 5.60
C VAL A 168 -15.17 9.89 6.68
N ASN A 169 -14.34 10.61 7.43
CA ASN A 169 -13.45 10.05 8.48
C ASN A 169 -14.21 9.32 9.61
N SER A 170 -15.41 9.78 9.98
CA SER A 170 -16.14 9.29 11.17
C SER A 170 -16.57 7.80 11.12
N ARG A 171 -16.37 7.11 9.99
CA ARG A 171 -16.77 5.71 9.79
C ARG A 171 -15.61 4.71 9.65
N PHE A 172 -14.36 5.17 9.73
CA PHE A 172 -13.17 4.32 9.54
C PHE A 172 -12.54 3.81 10.84
N ALA A 173 -13.25 3.83 11.97
CA ALA A 173 -12.75 3.25 13.22
C ALA A 173 -12.56 1.73 13.11
N ASN A 174 -11.38 1.22 13.49
CA ASN A 174 -10.99 -0.20 13.38
C ASN A 174 -11.53 -1.06 14.54
N SER A 175 -12.85 -1.07 14.72
CA SER A 175 -13.50 -2.06 15.58
C SER A 175 -13.27 -3.49 15.06
N LEU A 176 -13.42 -4.50 15.92
CA LEU A 176 -13.24 -5.91 15.54
C LEU A 176 -14.08 -6.32 14.32
N SER A 177 -15.35 -5.93 14.28
CA SER A 177 -16.24 -6.22 13.15
C SER A 177 -15.79 -5.53 11.86
N ASN A 178 -15.25 -4.32 11.96
CA ASN A 178 -14.78 -3.55 10.81
C ASN A 178 -13.47 -4.12 10.27
N ALA A 179 -12.53 -4.52 11.13
CA ALA A 179 -11.28 -5.15 10.71
C ALA A 179 -11.52 -6.44 9.90
N ILE A 180 -12.45 -7.30 10.34
CA ILE A 180 -12.83 -8.51 9.61
C ILE A 180 -13.43 -8.16 8.24
N SER A 181 -14.37 -7.21 8.19
CA SER A 181 -15.01 -6.79 6.94
C SER A 181 -14.02 -6.15 5.96
N ASN A 182 -13.08 -5.35 6.44
CA ASN A 182 -12.07 -4.67 5.62
C ASN A 182 -11.07 -5.67 5.02
N ILE A 183 -10.59 -6.63 5.81
CA ILE A 183 -9.67 -7.68 5.35
C ILE A 183 -10.37 -8.59 4.33
N SER A 184 -11.59 -9.05 4.64
CA SER A 184 -12.42 -9.84 3.73
C SER A 184 -12.63 -9.14 2.39
N ALA A 185 -13.01 -7.85 2.39
CA ALA A 185 -13.32 -7.15 1.15
C ALA A 185 -12.13 -6.99 0.17
N HIS A 186 -10.88 -6.94 0.66
CA HIS A 186 -9.68 -6.85 -0.18
C HIS A 186 -9.13 -8.23 -0.57
N TYR A 187 -9.05 -9.18 0.36
CA TYR A 187 -8.41 -10.48 0.12
C TYR A 187 -9.37 -11.53 -0.47
N ASP A 188 -10.67 -11.34 -0.33
CA ASP A 188 -11.69 -12.25 -0.88
C ASP A 188 -12.09 -11.85 -2.31
N ILE A 189 -11.23 -11.09 -3.01
CA ILE A 189 -11.39 -10.76 -4.44
C ILE A 189 -11.24 -12.03 -5.27
N SER A 190 -10.08 -12.68 -5.21
CA SER A 190 -9.81 -14.00 -5.81
C SER A 190 -8.35 -14.37 -5.60
N ASN A 191 -8.06 -15.53 -5.00
CA ASN A 191 -6.68 -16.06 -4.91
C ASN A 191 -6.03 -16.18 -6.30
N ARG A 192 -6.80 -16.59 -7.32
CA ARG A 192 -6.32 -16.70 -8.70
C ARG A 192 -5.86 -15.37 -9.27
N MET A 193 -6.53 -14.27 -8.90
CA MET A 193 -6.11 -12.92 -9.32
C MET A 193 -4.78 -12.52 -8.67
N PHE A 194 -4.57 -12.84 -7.38
CA PHE A 194 -3.28 -12.62 -6.73
C PHE A 194 -2.17 -13.52 -7.31
N GLU A 195 -2.46 -14.78 -7.61
CA GLU A 195 -1.52 -15.71 -8.27
C GLU A 195 -0.99 -15.16 -9.61
N SER A 196 -1.82 -14.41 -10.35
CA SER A 196 -1.44 -13.83 -11.65
C SER A 196 -0.38 -12.72 -11.60
N PHE A 197 -0.09 -12.14 -10.43
CA PHE A 197 0.91 -11.08 -10.33
C PHE A 197 1.88 -11.20 -9.15
N LEU A 198 1.62 -12.08 -8.19
CA LEU A 198 2.59 -12.42 -7.15
C LEU A 198 3.61 -13.45 -7.67
N SER A 199 4.68 -13.67 -6.91
CA SER A 199 5.56 -14.82 -7.09
C SER A 199 4.89 -16.11 -6.57
N ALA A 200 5.45 -17.27 -6.91
CA ALA A 200 4.90 -18.58 -6.52
C ALA A 200 4.78 -18.77 -4.98
N ASP A 201 5.58 -18.02 -4.21
CA ASP A 201 5.50 -17.98 -2.76
C ASP A 201 4.26 -17.21 -2.23
N MET A 202 3.51 -16.50 -3.07
CA MET A 202 2.31 -15.72 -2.73
C MET A 202 2.54 -14.70 -1.59
N THR A 203 3.71 -14.08 -1.53
CA THR A 203 3.97 -12.99 -0.59
C THR A 203 3.47 -11.67 -1.16
N TYR A 204 2.45 -11.10 -0.51
CA TYR A 204 1.94 -9.76 -0.81
C TYR A 204 2.42 -8.78 0.26
N SER A 205 3.73 -8.52 0.23
CA SER A 205 4.44 -7.54 1.05
C SER A 205 5.71 -7.13 0.31
N CYS A 206 6.44 -6.15 0.82
CA CYS A 206 7.74 -5.73 0.28
C CYS A 206 8.73 -6.90 0.13
N ALA A 207 9.43 -6.96 -1.00
CA ALA A 207 10.57 -7.86 -1.23
C ALA A 207 11.91 -7.17 -0.87
N ILE A 208 13.01 -7.91 -0.77
CA ILE A 208 14.37 -7.33 -0.63
C ILE A 208 15.21 -7.72 -1.85
N TRP A 209 15.49 -6.73 -2.69
CA TRP A 209 16.30 -6.87 -3.91
C TRP A 209 17.80 -6.83 -3.62
N GLY A 210 18.52 -7.89 -4.00
CA GLY A 210 19.95 -8.01 -3.80
C GLY A 210 20.77 -7.49 -4.99
N PRO A 211 22.11 -7.52 -4.88
CA PRO A 211 23.00 -7.11 -5.97
C PRO A 211 22.85 -7.97 -7.24
N LYS A 212 22.53 -9.26 -7.10
CA LYS A 212 22.38 -10.19 -8.23
C LYS A 212 21.20 -9.84 -9.14
N GLU A 213 20.14 -9.28 -8.57
CA GLU A 213 18.99 -8.78 -9.31
C GLU A 213 19.17 -7.32 -9.79
N GLY A 214 20.31 -6.68 -9.52
CA GLY A 214 20.54 -5.26 -9.82
C GLY A 214 19.98 -4.28 -8.79
N GLY A 215 19.62 -4.74 -7.58
CA GLY A 215 19.17 -3.88 -6.48
C GLY A 215 17.80 -3.21 -6.71
N VAL A 216 17.53 -2.08 -6.06
CA VAL A 216 16.20 -1.42 -6.12
C VAL A 216 15.84 -0.80 -7.46
N GLU A 217 16.79 -0.68 -8.38
CA GLU A 217 16.61 -0.10 -9.73
C GLU A 217 16.98 -1.08 -10.85
N GLY A 218 17.30 -2.35 -10.53
CA GLY A 218 17.77 -3.32 -11.52
C GLY A 218 16.77 -3.56 -12.67
N ASP A 219 15.48 -3.39 -12.40
CA ASP A 219 14.41 -3.51 -13.39
C ASP A 219 14.32 -2.30 -14.35
N LEU A 220 14.85 -1.14 -13.95
CA LEU A 220 14.89 0.08 -14.77
C LEU A 220 16.14 0.16 -15.66
N ILE A 221 17.15 -0.67 -15.41
CA ILE A 221 18.40 -0.69 -16.20
C ILE A 221 18.26 -1.56 -17.46
N HIS A 222 17.37 -2.57 -17.43
CA HIS A 222 17.19 -3.57 -18.50
C HIS A 222 15.77 -3.60 -19.07
N VAL A 223 15.15 -2.43 -19.28
CA VAL A 223 13.71 -2.29 -19.63
C VAL A 223 13.33 -2.98 -20.95
N GLY A 224 14.25 -3.08 -21.91
CA GLY A 224 13.98 -3.62 -23.25
C GLY A 224 14.02 -5.15 -23.39
N ASP A 225 14.63 -5.86 -22.43
CA ASP A 225 14.96 -7.28 -22.59
C ASP A 225 14.12 -8.23 -21.70
N ARG A 226 13.25 -7.68 -20.86
CA ARG A 226 12.48 -8.45 -19.86
C ARG A 226 11.07 -8.75 -20.37
N GLU A 227 10.93 -9.85 -21.09
CA GLU A 227 9.61 -10.44 -21.36
C GLU A 227 8.98 -11.01 -20.08
N PHE A 228 7.65 -10.96 -20.00
CA PHE A 228 6.88 -11.62 -18.96
C PHE A 228 5.96 -12.69 -19.57
N PRO A 229 5.88 -13.92 -19.00
CA PRO A 229 6.69 -14.42 -17.88
C PRO A 229 8.19 -14.51 -18.23
N PRO A 230 9.10 -14.40 -17.26
CA PRO A 230 10.55 -14.43 -17.52
C PRO A 230 10.94 -15.68 -18.31
N ARG A 231 11.79 -15.49 -19.33
CA ARG A 231 12.34 -16.60 -20.14
C ARG A 231 13.36 -17.45 -19.37
N GLU A 232 13.90 -16.93 -18.28
CA GLU A 232 14.86 -17.63 -17.42
C GLU A 232 14.15 -18.50 -16.36
N ASP A 233 14.80 -19.61 -15.98
CA ASP A 233 14.31 -20.58 -15.00
C ASP A 233 14.15 -20.00 -13.57
N VAL A 234 14.52 -18.73 -13.34
CA VAL A 234 14.54 -18.09 -12.02
C VAL A 234 13.66 -16.85 -12.00
N ASP A 235 12.63 -16.87 -11.14
CA ASP A 235 11.81 -15.70 -10.84
C ASP A 235 12.54 -14.78 -9.85
N GLU A 236 13.05 -13.64 -10.32
CA GLU A 236 13.72 -12.65 -9.47
C GLU A 236 12.85 -12.11 -8.33
N LEU A 237 11.52 -11.98 -8.54
CA LEU A 237 10.60 -11.55 -7.49
C LEU A 237 10.55 -12.57 -6.37
N GLU A 238 10.42 -13.85 -6.72
CA GLU A 238 10.43 -14.95 -5.75
C GLU A 238 11.76 -14.95 -4.97
N VAL A 239 12.91 -14.82 -5.66
CA VAL A 239 14.21 -14.75 -4.99
C VAL A 239 14.26 -13.57 -4.00
N ALA A 240 13.77 -12.40 -4.38
CA ALA A 240 13.73 -11.21 -3.52
C ALA A 240 12.75 -11.36 -2.35
N GLN A 241 11.60 -12.03 -2.54
CA GLN A 241 10.65 -12.33 -1.47
C GLN A 241 11.23 -13.32 -0.47
N MET A 242 11.82 -14.41 -0.97
CA MET A 242 12.49 -15.40 -0.12
C MET A 242 13.67 -14.79 0.64
N ARG A 243 14.43 -13.86 0.04
CA ARG A 243 15.45 -13.09 0.75
C ARG A 243 14.83 -12.29 1.90
N LYS A 244 13.73 -11.57 1.66
CA LYS A 244 13.04 -10.82 2.71
C LYS A 244 12.58 -11.73 3.86
N LEU A 245 11.92 -12.85 3.56
CA LEU A 245 11.47 -13.80 4.57
C LEU A 245 12.64 -14.33 5.41
N ARG A 246 13.75 -14.70 4.76
CA ARG A 246 14.98 -15.14 5.45
C ARG A 246 15.61 -14.05 6.30
N THR A 247 15.57 -12.78 5.86
CA THR A 247 16.00 -11.64 6.67
C THR A 247 15.17 -11.52 7.95
N VAL A 248 13.84 -11.65 7.85
CA VAL A 248 12.95 -11.63 9.02
C VAL A 248 13.23 -12.82 9.95
N ILE A 249 13.39 -14.03 9.41
CA ILE A 249 13.73 -15.24 10.18
C ILE A 249 15.07 -15.06 10.93
N ALA A 250 16.08 -14.51 10.24
CA ALA A 250 17.40 -14.26 10.81
C ALA A 250 17.36 -13.18 11.91
N ARG A 251 16.65 -12.07 11.67
CA ARG A 251 16.42 -11.01 12.68
C ARG A 251 15.69 -11.54 13.90
N ALA A 252 14.71 -12.40 13.66
CA ALA A 252 13.98 -13.09 14.70
C ALA A 252 14.83 -14.13 15.43
N ARG A 253 16.04 -14.47 14.94
CA ARG A 253 16.90 -15.50 15.52
C ARG A 253 16.13 -16.81 15.75
N ILE A 254 15.28 -17.19 14.79
CA ILE A 254 14.48 -18.41 14.86
C ILE A 254 15.42 -19.61 14.68
N SER A 255 15.22 -20.61 15.53
CA SER A 255 16.03 -21.83 15.54
C SER A 255 15.17 -23.07 15.75
N LYS A 256 15.77 -24.24 15.52
CA LYS A 256 15.10 -25.53 15.73
C LYS A 256 14.55 -25.64 17.16
N GLY A 257 13.27 -25.98 17.27
CA GLY A 257 12.57 -26.15 18.55
C GLY A 257 12.02 -24.86 19.15
N ASP A 258 12.26 -23.68 18.55
CA ASP A 258 11.53 -22.47 18.93
C ASP A 258 10.05 -22.59 18.51
N ARG A 259 9.14 -22.09 19.35
CA ARG A 259 7.74 -21.88 19.00
C ARG A 259 7.51 -20.45 18.55
N VAL A 260 7.01 -20.28 17.32
CA VAL A 260 6.84 -18.99 16.66
C VAL A 260 5.36 -18.67 16.51
N LEU A 261 4.95 -17.46 16.90
CA LEU A 261 3.65 -16.90 16.55
C LEU A 261 3.82 -15.96 15.36
N GLU A 262 3.08 -16.21 14.29
CA GLU A 262 2.93 -15.27 13.18
C GLU A 262 1.56 -14.57 13.27
N ILE A 263 1.57 -13.25 13.38
CA ILE A 263 0.36 -12.42 13.35
C ILE A 263 0.18 -11.90 11.93
N GLY A 264 -0.79 -12.47 11.19
CA GLY A 264 -1.03 -12.18 9.78
C GLY A 264 -0.40 -13.24 8.87
N SER A 265 -1.11 -14.35 8.64
CA SER A 265 -0.62 -15.50 7.87
C SER A 265 -0.33 -15.20 6.40
N GLY A 266 -1.04 -14.23 5.81
CA GLY A 266 -1.19 -14.15 4.36
C GLY A 266 -1.60 -15.51 3.80
N TRP A 267 -0.87 -15.99 2.80
CA TRP A 267 -1.03 -17.34 2.24
C TRP A 267 0.01 -18.35 2.75
N GLY A 268 0.65 -18.08 3.89
CA GLY A 268 1.54 -19.01 4.60
C GLY A 268 3.01 -18.99 4.18
N SER A 269 3.46 -18.01 3.39
CA SER A 269 4.82 -17.97 2.84
C SER A 269 5.91 -17.93 3.92
N PHE A 270 5.74 -17.06 4.93
CA PHE A 270 6.66 -16.97 6.06
C PHE A 270 6.66 -18.25 6.90
N ALA A 271 5.48 -18.76 7.29
CA ALA A 271 5.38 -19.98 8.11
C ALA A 271 6.09 -21.16 7.43
N ILE A 272 5.84 -21.36 6.13
CA ILE A 272 6.48 -22.42 5.33
C ILE A 272 8.00 -22.24 5.32
N GLU A 273 8.50 -21.04 5.04
CA GLU A 273 9.94 -20.81 4.96
C GLU A 273 10.63 -20.92 6.33
N ALA A 274 10.00 -20.42 7.39
CA ALA A 274 10.52 -20.50 8.75
C ALA A 274 10.71 -21.96 9.19
N VAL A 275 9.70 -22.80 8.99
CA VAL A 275 9.78 -24.24 9.32
C VAL A 275 10.81 -24.95 8.43
N ARG A 276 10.80 -24.71 7.12
CA ARG A 276 11.76 -25.34 6.18
C ARG A 276 13.21 -25.06 6.52
N THR A 277 13.51 -23.81 6.87
CA THR A 277 14.90 -23.36 7.08
C THR A 277 15.42 -23.64 8.48
N THR A 278 14.54 -23.76 9.48
CA THR A 278 14.98 -23.84 10.89
C THR A 278 14.47 -25.08 11.63
N GLY A 279 13.35 -25.68 11.22
CA GLY A 279 12.67 -26.73 11.97
C GLY A 279 11.99 -26.22 13.26
N CYS A 280 11.60 -24.94 13.32
CA CYS A 280 10.71 -24.41 14.34
C CYS A 280 9.26 -24.90 14.14
N THR A 281 8.38 -24.65 15.10
CA THR A 281 6.92 -24.80 14.94
C THR A 281 6.27 -23.42 14.84
N VAL A 282 5.25 -23.28 14.00
CA VAL A 282 4.56 -22.00 13.77
C VAL A 282 3.06 -22.12 14.07
N ASP A 283 2.57 -21.27 14.96
CA ASP A 283 1.15 -20.91 15.03
C ASP A 283 0.97 -19.62 14.22
N THR A 284 0.11 -19.62 13.19
CA THR A 284 -0.10 -18.45 12.33
C THR A 284 -1.57 -18.02 12.32
N LEU A 285 -1.82 -16.72 12.36
CA LEU A 285 -3.17 -16.14 12.53
C LEU A 285 -3.64 -15.39 11.27
N THR A 286 -4.86 -15.64 10.82
CA THR A 286 -5.55 -14.82 9.81
C THR A 286 -7.02 -14.59 10.17
N LEU A 287 -7.61 -13.56 9.58
CA LEU A 287 -9.04 -13.27 9.62
C LEU A 287 -9.77 -13.63 8.32
N SER A 288 -9.05 -13.96 7.24
CA SER A 288 -9.64 -14.36 5.95
C SER A 288 -9.74 -15.87 5.84
N ILE A 289 -10.93 -16.34 5.47
CA ILE A 289 -11.23 -17.76 5.28
C ILE A 289 -10.48 -18.28 4.04
N GLU A 290 -10.44 -17.47 2.99
CA GLU A 290 -9.80 -17.69 1.70
C GLU A 290 -8.28 -17.82 1.85
N GLN A 291 -7.67 -16.94 2.66
CA GLN A 291 -6.27 -17.04 3.03
C GLN A 291 -5.99 -18.31 3.81
N LYS A 292 -6.80 -18.63 4.83
CA LYS A 292 -6.64 -19.85 5.62
C LYS A 292 -6.67 -21.10 4.73
N GLN A 293 -7.69 -21.23 3.88
CA GLN A 293 -7.87 -22.39 3.02
C GLN A 293 -6.66 -22.60 2.10
N LEU A 294 -6.20 -21.55 1.42
CA LEU A 294 -5.05 -21.66 0.53
C LEU A 294 -3.74 -21.85 1.31
N ALA A 295 -3.55 -21.19 2.45
CA ALA A 295 -2.38 -21.41 3.30
C ALA A 295 -2.28 -22.87 3.75
N GLU A 296 -3.38 -23.46 4.26
CA GLU A 296 -3.42 -24.87 4.65
C GLU A 296 -3.12 -25.81 3.49
N ALA A 297 -3.67 -25.57 2.31
CA ALA A 297 -3.40 -26.36 1.12
C ALA A 297 -1.91 -26.29 0.72
N ARG A 298 -1.28 -25.11 0.82
CA ARG A 298 0.14 -24.91 0.51
C ARG A 298 1.04 -25.55 1.56
N ILE A 299 0.69 -25.45 2.84
CA ILE A 299 1.39 -26.11 3.96
C ILE A 299 1.34 -27.64 3.81
N ALA A 300 0.16 -28.20 3.48
CA ALA A 300 -0.02 -29.63 3.25
C ALA A 300 0.81 -30.11 2.05
N ARG A 301 0.79 -29.38 0.94
CA ARG A 301 1.62 -29.67 -0.25
C ARG A 301 3.13 -29.61 0.07
N ALA A 302 3.53 -28.75 1.00
CA ALA A 302 4.90 -28.68 1.49
C ALA A 302 5.28 -29.79 2.47
N GLY A 303 4.32 -30.61 2.94
CA GLY A 303 4.55 -31.67 3.92
C GLY A 303 4.78 -31.18 5.35
N LEU A 304 4.27 -29.99 5.71
CA LEU A 304 4.59 -29.29 6.97
C LEU A 304 3.41 -29.16 7.93
N SER A 305 2.29 -29.86 7.69
CA SER A 305 1.06 -29.75 8.48
C SER A 305 1.24 -30.07 9.97
N GLU A 306 2.21 -30.91 10.34
CA GLU A 306 2.50 -31.23 11.74
C GLU A 306 3.26 -30.12 12.48
N MET A 307 3.87 -29.19 11.75
CA MET A 307 4.73 -28.14 12.31
C MET A 307 4.08 -26.74 12.21
N ILE A 308 3.03 -26.58 11.40
CA ILE A 308 2.38 -25.30 11.14
C ILE A 308 0.89 -25.44 11.39
N THR A 309 0.36 -24.65 12.32
CA THR A 309 -1.09 -24.56 12.58
C THR A 309 -1.61 -23.19 12.14
N VAL A 310 -2.62 -23.17 11.25
CA VAL A 310 -3.27 -21.94 10.79
C VAL A 310 -4.55 -21.70 11.59
N HIS A 311 -4.65 -20.57 12.28
CA HIS A 311 -5.80 -20.20 13.09
C HIS A 311 -6.62 -19.12 12.37
N LEU A 312 -7.94 -19.33 12.26
CA LEU A 312 -8.88 -18.27 11.90
C LEU A 312 -9.27 -17.52 13.18
N LEU A 313 -8.42 -16.59 13.61
CA LEU A 313 -8.52 -15.99 14.94
C LEU A 313 -7.94 -14.58 14.93
N ASP A 314 -8.64 -13.65 15.61
CA ASP A 314 -8.10 -12.33 15.88
C ASP A 314 -7.04 -12.40 16.98
N TYR A 315 -5.88 -11.76 16.77
CA TYR A 315 -4.79 -11.73 17.74
C TYR A 315 -5.21 -11.16 19.11
N ARG A 316 -6.25 -10.32 19.17
CA ARG A 316 -6.81 -9.77 20.42
C ARG A 316 -7.56 -10.82 21.24
N ALA A 317 -7.98 -11.91 20.62
CA ALA A 317 -8.76 -12.99 21.24
C ALA A 317 -7.93 -14.27 21.48
N LEU A 318 -6.61 -14.16 21.56
CA LEU A 318 -5.74 -15.32 21.80
C LEU A 318 -6.03 -15.95 23.19
N PRO A 319 -6.13 -17.29 23.27
CA PRO A 319 -6.46 -17.99 24.50
C PRO A 319 -5.36 -17.83 25.56
N GLU A 320 -5.70 -17.98 26.84
CA GLU A 320 -4.74 -17.88 27.96
C GLU A 320 -3.58 -18.88 27.83
N SER A 321 -3.78 -20.03 27.16
CA SER A 321 -2.71 -20.99 26.88
C SER A 321 -1.57 -20.44 26.00
N PHE A 322 -1.74 -19.26 25.40
CA PHE A 322 -0.73 -18.60 24.58
C PHE A 322 0.11 -17.60 25.40
N ASP A 323 -0.26 -17.32 26.64
CA ASP A 323 0.48 -16.41 27.52
C ASP A 323 1.88 -16.97 27.79
N ASN A 324 2.90 -16.16 27.52
CA ASN A 324 4.33 -16.53 27.62
C ASN A 324 4.71 -17.81 26.86
N ALA A 325 3.95 -18.22 25.85
CA ALA A 325 4.11 -19.51 25.19
C ALA A 325 5.09 -19.48 24.00
N PHE A 326 5.42 -18.30 23.48
CA PHE A 326 6.16 -18.16 22.24
C PHE A 326 7.58 -17.63 22.45
N ASP A 327 8.54 -18.31 21.83
CA ASP A 327 9.91 -17.87 21.79
C ASP A 327 10.07 -16.65 20.89
N ARG A 328 9.31 -16.61 19.78
CA ARG A 328 9.35 -15.56 18.78
C ARG A 328 7.96 -15.12 18.35
N VAL A 329 7.79 -13.83 18.08
CA VAL A 329 6.62 -13.28 17.38
C VAL A 329 7.08 -12.61 16.10
N VAL A 330 6.39 -12.88 15.00
CA VAL A 330 6.61 -12.19 13.72
C VAL A 330 5.29 -11.61 13.25
N SER A 331 5.33 -10.37 12.73
CA SER A 331 4.18 -9.71 12.13
C SER A 331 4.66 -8.92 10.92
N ILE A 332 4.20 -9.26 9.72
CA ILE A 332 4.64 -8.63 8.47
C ILE A 332 3.47 -7.89 7.84
N GLU A 333 3.57 -6.57 7.74
CA GLU A 333 2.59 -5.68 7.07
C GLU A 333 1.13 -5.94 7.50
N MET A 334 0.95 -6.13 8.81
CA MET A 334 -0.35 -6.36 9.45
C MET A 334 -0.80 -5.15 10.29
N ILE A 335 0.16 -4.40 10.87
CA ILE A 335 -0.11 -3.29 11.79
C ILE A 335 -0.91 -2.16 11.10
N GLU A 336 -0.79 -2.06 9.80
CA GLU A 336 -1.51 -1.14 8.93
C GLU A 336 -3.03 -1.29 9.10
N ALA A 337 -3.53 -2.47 9.48
CA ALA A 337 -4.95 -2.73 9.72
C ALA A 337 -5.39 -2.48 11.19
N VAL A 338 -4.47 -2.16 12.10
CA VAL A 338 -4.77 -2.03 13.54
C VAL A 338 -5.43 -0.68 13.85
N GLY A 339 -4.90 0.42 13.30
CA GLY A 339 -5.35 1.79 13.62
C GLY A 339 -4.64 2.42 14.82
N ARG A 340 -4.45 3.75 14.77
CA ARG A 340 -3.64 4.54 15.72
C ARG A 340 -3.94 4.23 17.19
N GLU A 341 -5.22 4.23 17.54
CA GLU A 341 -5.71 4.11 18.92
C GLU A 341 -5.49 2.71 19.53
N PHE A 342 -5.27 1.69 18.70
CA PHE A 342 -5.13 0.30 19.11
C PHE A 342 -3.68 -0.20 19.08
N LEU A 343 -2.72 0.61 18.61
CA LEU A 343 -1.30 0.23 18.57
C LEU A 343 -0.73 -0.16 19.94
N PRO A 344 -1.03 0.53 21.06
CA PRO A 344 -0.57 0.08 22.37
C PRO A 344 -1.14 -1.28 22.76
N ALA A 345 -2.42 -1.54 22.49
CA ALA A 345 -3.05 -2.84 22.76
C ALA A 345 -2.46 -3.96 21.90
N TYR A 346 -2.07 -3.66 20.66
CA TYR A 346 -1.32 -4.61 19.82
C TYR A 346 0.00 -5.02 20.47
N PHE A 347 0.80 -4.06 20.93
CA PHE A 347 2.07 -4.39 21.60
C PHE A 347 1.87 -5.03 22.98
N GLU A 348 0.77 -4.74 23.68
CA GLU A 348 0.39 -5.46 24.89
C GLU A 348 0.19 -6.96 24.61
N VAL A 349 -0.50 -7.32 23.52
CA VAL A 349 -0.67 -8.72 23.10
C VAL A 349 0.68 -9.35 22.76
N VAL A 350 1.52 -8.68 21.96
CA VAL A 350 2.87 -9.18 21.63
C VAL A 350 3.68 -9.46 22.91
N ASN A 351 3.64 -8.53 23.87
CA ASN A 351 4.30 -8.70 25.15
C ASN A 351 3.68 -9.82 26.01
N ARG A 352 2.37 -10.05 25.95
CA ARG A 352 1.68 -11.10 26.72
C ARG A 352 2.09 -12.51 26.25
N VAL A 353 2.20 -12.72 24.94
CA VAL A 353 2.42 -14.05 24.37
C VAL A 353 3.90 -14.45 24.29
N LEU A 354 4.79 -13.46 24.28
CA LEU A 354 6.24 -13.71 24.30
C LEU A 354 6.71 -14.23 25.64
N ARG A 355 7.57 -15.25 25.63
CA ARG A 355 8.31 -15.69 26.81
C ARG A 355 9.03 -14.52 27.50
N GLU A 356 9.03 -14.52 28.83
CA GLU A 356 9.64 -13.45 29.64
C GLU A 356 11.18 -13.49 29.64
N ASP A 357 11.77 -14.67 29.47
CA ASP A 357 13.22 -14.92 29.61
C ASP A 357 14.01 -14.74 28.31
N ARG A 358 13.41 -15.03 27.16
CA ARG A 358 14.10 -15.08 25.85
C ARG A 358 13.28 -14.62 24.66
N GLY A 359 12.14 -13.98 24.91
CA GLY A 359 11.21 -13.53 23.87
C GLY A 359 11.81 -12.46 22.95
N LEU A 360 11.58 -12.61 21.64
CA LEU A 360 11.98 -11.64 20.62
C LEU A 360 10.85 -11.48 19.59
N ALA A 361 10.51 -10.24 19.25
CA ALA A 361 9.54 -9.93 18.19
C ALA A 361 10.21 -9.25 17.00
N VAL A 362 9.76 -9.57 15.79
CA VAL A 362 10.07 -8.81 14.57
C VAL A 362 8.79 -8.33 13.93
N VAL A 363 8.72 -7.03 13.67
CA VAL A 363 7.57 -6.37 13.05
C VAL A 363 8.03 -5.65 11.79
N GLN A 364 7.44 -5.97 10.65
CA GLN A 364 7.56 -5.20 9.42
C GLN A 364 6.29 -4.36 9.21
N VAL A 365 6.44 -3.09 8.84
CA VAL A 365 5.33 -2.14 8.74
C VAL A 365 5.65 -0.98 7.80
N ILE A 366 4.70 -0.65 6.94
CA ILE A 366 4.70 0.56 6.12
C ILE A 366 4.48 1.77 7.03
N THR A 367 5.33 2.78 6.90
CA THR A 367 5.33 3.96 7.75
C THR A 367 5.13 5.26 6.98
N MET A 368 4.46 6.22 7.62
CA MET A 368 4.38 7.61 7.18
C MET A 368 5.54 8.44 7.78
N PRO A 369 6.25 9.26 6.98
CA PRO A 369 7.25 10.19 7.51
C PRO A 369 6.69 11.14 8.57
N GLU A 370 7.50 11.46 9.57
CA GLU A 370 7.11 12.20 10.78
C GLU A 370 6.48 13.56 10.46
N ALA A 371 7.08 14.29 9.51
CA ALA A 371 6.59 15.61 9.08
C ALA A 371 5.17 15.60 8.48
N ARG A 372 4.68 14.42 8.08
CA ARG A 372 3.36 14.25 7.46
C ARG A 372 2.37 13.47 8.33
N PHE A 373 2.86 12.85 9.40
CA PHE A 373 2.10 11.89 10.16
C PHE A 373 0.81 12.48 10.77
N GLU A 374 0.91 13.66 11.37
CA GLU A 374 -0.26 14.29 12.00
C GLU A 374 -1.31 14.75 10.99
N ASP A 375 -0.90 15.19 9.80
CA ASP A 375 -1.83 15.60 8.76
C ASP A 375 -2.45 14.41 8.03
N TYR A 376 -1.69 13.32 7.84
CA TYR A 376 -2.17 12.07 7.25
C TYR A 376 -3.40 11.52 7.99
N GLY A 377 -3.42 11.59 9.33
CA GLY A 377 -4.54 11.11 10.14
C GLY A 377 -5.83 11.93 10.02
N LYS A 378 -5.84 13.06 9.29
CA LYS A 378 -6.98 14.00 9.21
C LYS A 378 -7.84 13.85 7.97
N SER A 379 -7.49 13.00 7.01
CA SER A 379 -8.24 12.82 5.76
C SER A 379 -8.24 11.37 5.30
N VAL A 380 -9.26 10.99 4.53
CA VAL A 380 -9.30 9.70 3.82
C VAL A 380 -8.72 9.87 2.42
N ASP A 381 -7.67 9.12 2.12
CA ASP A 381 -7.06 9.10 0.79
C ASP A 381 -7.60 7.97 -0.11
N PHE A 382 -7.06 7.88 -1.32
CA PHE A 382 -7.38 6.80 -2.27
C PHE A 382 -7.17 5.40 -1.68
N ILE A 383 -6.07 5.18 -0.93
CA ILE A 383 -5.74 3.87 -0.37
C ILE A 383 -6.78 3.47 0.66
N GLN A 384 -7.06 4.36 1.62
CA GLN A 384 -8.04 4.12 2.68
C GLN A 384 -9.47 3.95 2.16
N LYS A 385 -9.79 4.47 0.97
CA LYS A 385 -11.13 4.28 0.40
C LYS A 385 -11.25 3.07 -0.51
N HIS A 386 -10.27 2.84 -1.39
CA HIS A 386 -10.42 1.93 -2.53
C HIS A 386 -9.62 0.64 -2.44
N ILE A 387 -8.59 0.61 -1.58
CA ILE A 387 -7.63 -0.50 -1.46
C ILE A 387 -7.69 -1.11 -0.06
N PHE A 388 -7.37 -0.35 0.98
CA PHE A 388 -7.30 -0.79 2.38
C PHE A 388 -8.16 0.08 3.30
N PRO A 389 -9.48 -0.13 3.33
CA PRO A 389 -10.36 0.54 4.31
C PRO A 389 -9.93 0.33 5.75
N GLY A 390 -9.92 1.41 6.52
CA GLY A 390 -9.43 1.41 7.90
C GLY A 390 -7.91 1.39 8.03
N GLY A 391 -7.17 1.35 6.91
CA GLY A 391 -5.71 1.38 6.89
C GLY A 391 -5.14 2.60 7.60
N PHE A 392 -4.11 2.39 8.40
CA PHE A 392 -3.39 3.44 9.13
C PHE A 392 -1.89 3.18 9.07
N LEU A 393 -1.14 4.15 8.52
CA LEU A 393 0.31 4.10 8.47
C LEU A 393 0.91 4.85 9.67
N PRO A 394 1.51 4.17 10.66
CA PRO A 394 2.17 4.85 11.76
C PRO A 394 3.48 5.52 11.32
N SER A 395 3.99 6.49 12.08
CA SER A 395 5.39 6.89 11.99
C SER A 395 6.28 5.99 12.85
N VAL A 396 7.60 6.05 12.65
CA VAL A 396 8.56 5.28 13.48
C VAL A 396 8.45 5.70 14.95
N THR A 397 8.37 6.99 15.22
CA THR A 397 8.16 7.50 16.59
C THR A 397 6.85 6.98 17.19
N CYS A 398 5.74 7.02 16.44
CA CYS A 398 4.46 6.51 16.90
C CYS A 398 4.50 5.01 17.25
N LEU A 399 5.22 4.20 16.46
CA LEU A 399 5.42 2.78 16.75
C LEU A 399 6.20 2.56 18.05
N VAL A 400 7.31 3.27 18.23
CA VAL A 400 8.16 3.14 19.43
C VAL A 400 7.40 3.60 20.67
N ASP A 401 6.68 4.72 20.60
CA ASP A 401 5.87 5.21 21.72
C ASP A 401 4.77 4.20 22.09
N SER A 402 4.08 3.65 21.09
CA SER A 402 3.03 2.65 21.30
C SER A 402 3.57 1.35 21.88
N LEU A 403 4.77 0.92 21.44
CA LEU A 403 5.49 -0.22 22.02
C LEU A 403 5.79 0.04 23.50
N LEU A 404 6.40 1.18 23.84
CA LEU A 404 6.75 1.50 25.22
C LEU A 404 5.51 1.53 26.12
N GLN A 405 4.41 2.12 25.63
CA GLN A 405 3.14 2.16 26.34
C GLN A 405 2.53 0.77 26.53
N GLY A 406 2.37 0.00 25.45
CA GLY A 406 1.71 -1.30 25.46
C GLY A 406 2.47 -2.36 26.24
N THR A 407 3.80 -2.32 26.17
CA THR A 407 4.68 -3.28 26.86
C THR A 407 5.08 -2.84 28.26
N LYS A 408 4.72 -1.60 28.66
CA LYS A 408 5.17 -0.97 29.91
C LYS A 408 6.71 -0.97 30.03
N GLY A 409 7.38 -0.73 28.90
CA GLY A 409 8.85 -0.72 28.80
C GLY A 409 9.53 -2.10 28.88
N LYS A 410 8.78 -3.21 28.88
CA LYS A 410 9.36 -4.57 28.99
C LYS A 410 10.05 -5.07 27.72
N LEU A 411 9.78 -4.45 26.57
CA LEU A 411 10.47 -4.74 25.32
C LEU A 411 11.38 -3.57 24.94
N VAL A 412 12.61 -3.90 24.56
CA VAL A 412 13.65 -2.97 24.12
C VAL A 412 13.73 -3.00 22.60
N VAL A 413 13.89 -1.83 21.98
CA VAL A 413 14.18 -1.71 20.54
C VAL A 413 15.63 -2.10 20.28
N GLU A 414 15.84 -3.20 19.58
CA GLU A 414 17.17 -3.72 19.22
C GLU A 414 17.64 -3.14 17.86
N GLN A 415 16.74 -3.08 16.89
CA GLN A 415 17.09 -2.65 15.53
C GLN A 415 15.87 -2.08 14.79
N ILE A 416 16.11 -1.08 13.95
CA ILE A 416 15.17 -0.54 12.97
C ILE A 416 15.91 -0.44 11.62
N GLU A 417 15.34 -1.00 10.55
CA GLU A 417 15.86 -0.85 9.19
C GLU A 417 14.75 -0.44 8.25
N ASN A 418 15.02 0.53 7.37
CA ASN A 418 14.11 0.96 6.33
C ASN A 418 14.38 0.18 5.04
N ILE A 419 13.43 -0.64 4.61
CA ILE A 419 13.43 -1.36 3.33
C ILE A 419 12.50 -0.72 2.28
N GLY A 420 11.88 0.43 2.58
CA GLY A 420 10.96 1.15 1.70
C GLY A 420 11.43 1.33 0.24
N PRO A 421 12.71 1.64 -0.04
CA PRO A 421 13.19 1.72 -1.43
C PRO A 421 13.03 0.42 -2.24
N HIS A 422 13.04 -0.75 -1.59
CA HIS A 422 12.79 -2.03 -2.26
C HIS A 422 11.32 -2.23 -2.63
N TYR A 423 10.39 -1.57 -1.94
CA TYR A 423 8.97 -1.69 -2.20
C TYR A 423 8.60 -1.05 -3.56
N ALA A 424 9.26 0.04 -3.94
CA ALA A 424 9.04 0.67 -5.25
C ALA A 424 9.22 -0.34 -6.40
N ARG A 425 10.32 -1.11 -6.40
CA ARG A 425 10.53 -2.17 -7.40
C ARG A 425 9.54 -3.33 -7.26
N THR A 426 9.19 -3.71 -6.03
CA THR A 426 8.19 -4.75 -5.78
C THR A 426 6.84 -4.40 -6.44
N LEU A 427 6.40 -3.14 -6.30
CA LEU A 427 5.16 -2.64 -6.90
C LEU A 427 5.25 -2.52 -8.43
N ARG A 428 6.39 -2.12 -8.99
CA ARG A 428 6.63 -2.16 -10.45
C ARG A 428 6.52 -3.57 -11.00
N GLU A 429 7.12 -4.53 -10.31
CA GLU A 429 7.09 -5.93 -10.71
C GLU A 429 5.66 -6.46 -10.69
N TRP A 430 4.92 -6.26 -9.58
CA TRP A 430 3.50 -6.63 -9.50
C TRP A 430 2.68 -5.97 -10.60
N ARG A 431 2.88 -4.67 -10.85
CA ARG A 431 2.19 -3.95 -11.93
C ARG A 431 2.48 -4.56 -13.30
N ARG A 432 3.75 -4.81 -13.63
CA ARG A 432 4.13 -5.39 -14.92
C ARG A 432 3.46 -6.75 -15.14
N ARG A 433 3.46 -7.61 -14.11
CA ARG A 433 2.81 -8.92 -14.16
C ARG A 433 1.30 -8.80 -14.30
N PHE A 434 0.69 -7.95 -13.46
CA PHE A 434 -0.74 -7.66 -13.50
C PHE A 434 -1.19 -7.18 -14.88
N GLU A 435 -0.44 -6.28 -15.52
CA GLU A 435 -0.75 -5.79 -16.87
C GLU A 435 -0.60 -6.89 -17.93
N ALA A 436 0.44 -7.70 -17.83
CA ALA A 436 0.73 -8.78 -18.77
C ALA A 436 -0.28 -9.93 -18.70
N THR A 437 -0.78 -10.26 -17.50
CA THR A 437 -1.75 -11.36 -17.28
C THR A 437 -3.20 -10.88 -17.22
N PHE A 438 -3.44 -9.58 -17.43
CA PHE A 438 -4.75 -8.97 -17.18
C PHE A 438 -5.89 -9.63 -17.97
N GLU A 439 -5.75 -9.73 -19.29
CA GLU A 439 -6.81 -10.24 -20.16
C GLU A 439 -6.97 -11.76 -20.05
N ASP A 440 -5.86 -12.50 -19.96
CA ASP A 440 -5.86 -13.96 -20.08
C ASP A 440 -6.12 -14.69 -18.76
N GLU A 441 -5.78 -14.08 -17.61
CA GLU A 441 -5.93 -14.73 -16.30
C GLU A 441 -6.83 -13.95 -15.34
N ILE A 442 -6.60 -12.63 -15.21
CA ILE A 442 -7.30 -11.81 -14.22
C ILE A 442 -8.76 -11.58 -14.63
N VAL A 443 -9.05 -11.27 -15.90
CA VAL A 443 -10.44 -11.09 -16.37
C VAL A 443 -11.29 -12.35 -16.14
N PRO A 444 -10.85 -13.57 -16.52
CA PRO A 444 -11.55 -14.80 -16.14
C PRO A 444 -11.77 -14.97 -14.64
N ALA A 445 -10.75 -14.70 -13.82
CA ALA A 445 -10.85 -14.78 -12.36
C ALA A 445 -11.87 -13.78 -11.79
N LEU A 446 -11.95 -12.57 -12.35
CA LEU A 446 -12.93 -11.56 -11.97
C LEU A 446 -14.35 -11.96 -12.35
N HIS A 447 -14.57 -12.57 -13.51
CA HIS A 447 -15.90 -13.07 -13.88
C HIS A 447 -16.36 -14.21 -12.98
N GLU A 448 -15.43 -15.05 -12.53
CA GLU A 448 -15.71 -16.13 -11.58
C GLU A 448 -16.09 -15.57 -10.19
N ALA A 449 -15.30 -14.62 -9.69
CA ALA A 449 -15.55 -13.99 -8.39
C ALA A 449 -16.76 -13.04 -8.38
N TYR A 450 -17.00 -12.33 -9.49
CA TYR A 450 -18.08 -11.35 -9.64
C TYR A 450 -18.89 -11.63 -10.92
N PRO A 451 -19.79 -12.62 -10.92
CA PRO A 451 -20.62 -12.95 -12.09
C PRO A 451 -21.51 -11.78 -12.57
N GLU A 452 -21.75 -10.78 -11.74
CA GLU A 452 -22.44 -9.54 -12.09
C GLU A 452 -21.58 -8.54 -12.88
N LEU A 453 -20.25 -8.66 -12.84
CA LEU A 453 -19.31 -7.77 -13.52
C LEU A 453 -19.20 -8.11 -15.02
N LYS A 454 -20.27 -7.84 -15.77
CA LYS A 454 -20.38 -8.21 -17.19
C LYS A 454 -19.90 -7.14 -18.16
N SER A 455 -19.73 -5.90 -17.71
CA SER A 455 -19.44 -4.79 -18.60
C SER A 455 -17.94 -4.58 -18.76
N ARG A 456 -17.48 -4.36 -20.00
CA ARG A 456 -16.08 -4.02 -20.29
C ARG A 456 -15.64 -2.79 -19.51
N LYS A 457 -16.51 -1.77 -19.39
CA LYS A 457 -16.26 -0.59 -18.57
C LYS A 457 -15.98 -0.93 -17.10
N GLY A 458 -16.70 -1.91 -16.52
CA GLY A 458 -16.47 -2.38 -15.16
C GLY A 458 -15.08 -2.99 -14.98
N ILE A 459 -14.67 -3.83 -15.92
CA ILE A 459 -13.36 -4.46 -15.98
C ILE A 459 -12.25 -3.42 -16.16
N ASP A 460 -12.44 -2.45 -17.05
CA ASP A 460 -11.45 -1.38 -17.28
C ASP A 460 -11.32 -0.47 -16.05
N THR A 461 -12.42 -0.16 -15.35
CA THR A 461 -12.37 0.56 -14.06
C THR A 461 -11.57 -0.22 -13.01
N PHE A 462 -11.75 -1.55 -12.94
CA PHE A 462 -10.95 -2.39 -12.06
C PHE A 462 -9.47 -2.32 -12.42
N LYS A 463 -9.12 -2.47 -13.71
CA LYS A 463 -7.74 -2.35 -14.20
C LYS A 463 -7.14 -1.02 -13.76
N ARG A 464 -7.81 0.08 -14.08
CA ARG A 464 -7.34 1.44 -13.77
C ARG A 464 -7.18 1.67 -12.27
N LYS A 465 -8.08 1.15 -11.43
CA LYS A 465 -7.93 1.21 -9.96
C LYS A 465 -6.62 0.57 -9.50
N TRP A 466 -6.30 -0.63 -10.00
CA TRP A 466 -5.11 -1.37 -9.61
C TRP A 466 -3.82 -0.76 -10.18
N ILE A 467 -3.84 -0.26 -11.42
CA ILE A 467 -2.70 0.50 -11.97
C ILE A 467 -2.44 1.77 -11.16
N TYR A 468 -3.50 2.53 -10.84
CA TYR A 468 -3.38 3.70 -9.98
C TYR A 468 -2.79 3.33 -8.63
N TYR A 469 -3.28 2.26 -7.99
CA TYR A 469 -2.75 1.76 -6.72
C TYR A 469 -1.25 1.45 -6.78
N PHE A 470 -0.82 0.62 -7.74
CA PHE A 470 0.59 0.24 -7.85
C PHE A 470 1.48 1.45 -8.06
N VAL A 471 1.12 2.34 -9.00
CA VAL A 471 1.94 3.52 -9.31
C VAL A 471 1.93 4.53 -8.16
N TYR A 472 0.77 4.76 -7.52
CA TYR A 472 0.64 5.67 -6.38
C TYR A 472 1.55 5.25 -5.21
N CYS A 473 1.52 3.96 -4.87
CA CYS A 473 2.41 3.43 -3.83
C CYS A 473 3.87 3.39 -4.29
N GLU A 474 4.15 3.00 -5.53
CA GLU A 474 5.50 2.96 -6.09
C GLU A 474 6.18 4.31 -5.96
N THR A 475 5.54 5.37 -6.45
CA THR A 475 6.03 6.73 -6.36
C THR A 475 6.17 7.18 -4.91
N GLY A 476 5.22 6.79 -4.05
CA GLY A 476 5.29 7.05 -2.62
C GLY A 476 6.59 6.54 -1.99
N PHE A 477 6.97 5.30 -2.28
CA PHE A 477 8.21 4.69 -1.78
C PHE A 477 9.47 5.24 -2.47
N SER A 478 9.45 5.42 -3.80
CA SER A 478 10.62 5.91 -4.55
C SER A 478 11.02 7.32 -4.11
N MET A 479 10.02 8.16 -3.81
CA MET A 479 10.20 9.53 -3.35
C MET A 479 10.34 9.66 -1.83
N ARG A 480 10.41 8.54 -1.08
CA ARG A 480 10.47 8.51 0.39
C ARG A 480 9.31 9.26 1.06
N ALA A 481 8.20 9.40 0.34
CA ALA A 481 6.94 9.91 0.86
C ALA A 481 6.23 8.85 1.71
N LEU A 482 6.65 7.59 1.59
CA LEU A 482 6.38 6.43 2.43
C LEU A 482 7.72 5.76 2.79
N GLY A 483 7.73 5.03 3.91
CA GLY A 483 8.79 4.10 4.29
C GLY A 483 8.22 2.73 4.58
N ASP A 484 9.07 1.72 4.71
CA ASP A 484 8.69 0.40 5.21
C ASP A 484 9.82 -0.08 6.10
N HIS A 485 9.51 -0.42 7.34
CA HIS A 485 10.50 -0.66 8.38
C HIS A 485 10.37 -2.04 8.97
N ILE A 486 11.50 -2.74 9.11
CA ILE A 486 11.61 -3.94 9.93
C ILE A 486 12.20 -3.54 11.29
N LEU A 487 11.40 -3.68 12.34
CA LEU A 487 11.77 -3.43 13.73
C LEU A 487 11.95 -4.74 14.49
N THR A 488 13.02 -4.83 15.27
CA THR A 488 13.31 -5.97 16.15
C THR A 488 13.22 -5.52 17.60
N PHE A 489 12.50 -6.28 18.42
CA PHE A 489 12.30 -6.02 19.85
C PHE A 489 12.69 -7.23 20.69
N THR A 490 13.30 -7.01 21.86
CA THR A 490 13.76 -8.08 22.76
C THR A 490 13.37 -7.83 24.21
N ARG A 491 13.29 -8.89 25.02
CA ARG A 491 13.24 -8.77 26.49
C ARG A 491 14.52 -8.14 27.05
N GLU A 492 14.37 -7.33 28.09
CA GLU A 492 15.49 -6.92 28.94
C GLU A 492 16.13 -8.17 29.58
N VAL A 493 17.46 -8.28 29.58
CA VAL A 493 18.19 -9.45 30.10
C VAL A 493 17.96 -10.76 29.34
N SER A 494 17.51 -10.72 28.08
CA SER A 494 17.59 -11.90 27.20
C SER A 494 19.07 -12.28 27.01
N LEU A 495 19.59 -13.14 27.89
CA LEU A 495 20.96 -13.62 27.87
C LEU A 495 21.25 -14.13 26.46
N PHE A 496 22.29 -13.60 25.82
CA PHE A 496 22.80 -14.03 24.52
C PHE A 496 23.34 -15.47 24.61
N ALA A 497 22.47 -16.45 24.80
CA ALA A 497 22.79 -17.86 24.70
C ALA A 497 22.65 -18.30 23.24
N ARG A 498 23.55 -17.80 22.39
CA ARG A 498 24.17 -18.48 21.20
C ARG A 498 24.80 -17.45 20.25
N SER A 499 26.10 -17.24 20.47
CA SER A 499 27.15 -16.67 19.60
C SER A 499 26.80 -15.50 18.66
N ALA A 500 27.36 -14.34 19.00
CA ALA A 500 27.50 -13.15 18.17
C ALA A 500 28.44 -13.33 16.94
N THR A 501 28.38 -14.44 16.21
CA THR A 501 29.31 -14.75 15.10
C THR A 501 28.67 -14.83 13.70
N ARG A 502 27.46 -14.30 13.47
CA ARG A 502 26.87 -14.27 12.11
C ARG A 502 26.21 -12.94 11.70
N PHE A 503 26.68 -11.82 12.24
CA PHE A 503 26.39 -10.51 11.63
C PHE A 503 27.36 -10.26 10.47
N SER A 504 27.18 -11.00 9.39
CA SER A 504 27.63 -10.58 8.07
C SER A 504 26.45 -10.80 7.14
N PRO A 505 25.98 -9.76 6.41
CA PRO A 505 24.96 -9.96 5.40
C PRO A 505 25.47 -11.02 4.41
N PRO A 506 24.61 -11.93 3.90
CA PRO A 506 25.02 -12.82 2.84
C PRO A 506 25.53 -11.97 1.66
N THR A 507 26.73 -12.31 1.18
CA THR A 507 27.35 -11.73 -0.01
C THR A 507 26.62 -12.14 -1.28
#